data_AF-A0A9W9YXN6-F1
#
_entry.id   AF-A0A9W9YXN6-F1
#
_cell.length_a   1.000
_cell.length_b   1.000
_cell.length_c   1.000
_cell.angle_alpha   90.00
_cell.angle_beta   90.00
_cell.angle_gamma   90.00
#
_symmetry.space_group_name_H-M   'P 1'
#
loop_
_entity.id
_entity.type
_entity.pdbx_description
1 polymer ?
#
loop_
_entity_poly.entity_id
_entity_poly.type
_entity_poly.pdbx_seq_one_letter_code
_entity_poly.pdbx_strand_id
1 'polypeptide(L)'
;MYPTRWINRSSSVGCRRLRTLCRHLRMSSTSAETDAEILLEIKNKVGVITLNRPKALNALNLNMIRQMYPVLQKWDVDPAVSLVLIKGTGDRAFCAGGDVRAIAEAGKKGDSLTKVFFKEEYMLNYAIGTLQTPYVAFINGITMGGGVGLSVHGRFRVATERTVFAMPETAIGLFPDVGGGYALPRMKGKLGLYLALTGHRLKGYDVKHAGVATHFVTSEKVFITPFNTACQCEVDNNNPTSTHQHLFTASSSCCLC
;
A
#
# COMPACT_ATOMS: atom_id res chain seq x y z
N MET A 1 -9.65 -64.66 -57.68
CA MET A 1 -10.84 -64.73 -56.81
C MET A 1 -10.81 -63.50 -55.89
N TYR A 2 -11.75 -62.55 -56.05
CA TYR A 2 -11.96 -61.31 -55.26
C TYR A 2 -12.40 -61.63 -53.79
N PRO A 3 -12.61 -60.68 -52.84
CA PRO A 3 -11.92 -59.41 -52.48
C PRO A 3 -11.83 -59.13 -50.94
N THR A 4 -11.30 -57.96 -50.53
CA THR A 4 -11.76 -56.98 -49.48
C THR A 4 -10.53 -56.19 -48.97
N ARG A 5 -10.35 -54.85 -49.09
CA ARG A 5 -11.12 -53.63 -48.75
C ARG A 5 -11.39 -53.44 -47.25
N TRP A 6 -10.48 -52.76 -46.54
CA TRP A 6 -10.81 -51.89 -45.40
C TRP A 6 -9.91 -50.65 -45.39
N ILE A 7 -10.52 -49.50 -45.70
CA ILE A 7 -10.01 -48.16 -45.45
C ILE A 7 -10.39 -47.82 -44.01
N ASN A 8 -9.42 -47.52 -43.15
CA ASN A 8 -9.71 -46.90 -41.86
C ASN A 8 -9.27 -45.43 -41.88
N ARG A 9 -10.22 -44.55 -42.18
CA ARG A 9 -10.16 -43.12 -41.86
C ARG A 9 -10.77 -42.97 -40.46
N SER A 10 -9.95 -42.73 -39.43
CA SER A 10 -10.44 -42.14 -38.18
C SER A 10 -9.87 -40.72 -38.01
N SER A 11 -10.78 -39.80 -38.28
CA SER A 11 -10.87 -38.38 -37.96
C SER A 11 -10.07 -37.87 -36.76
N SER A 12 -9.06 -37.05 -37.07
CA SER A 12 -8.30 -36.16 -36.20
C SER A 12 -9.09 -34.92 -35.71
N VAL A 13 -10.35 -35.09 -35.32
CA VAL A 13 -11.26 -33.97 -35.00
C VAL A 13 -11.47 -33.78 -33.48
N GLY A 14 -11.29 -34.82 -32.67
CA GLY A 14 -11.50 -34.76 -31.21
C GLY A 14 -10.44 -33.96 -30.42
N CYS A 15 -9.18 -33.96 -30.88
CA CYS A 15 -8.06 -33.35 -30.13
C CYS A 15 -7.95 -31.81 -30.33
N ARG A 16 -8.58 -31.25 -31.37
CA ARG A 16 -8.53 -29.80 -31.63
C ARG A 16 -9.55 -29.00 -30.81
N ARG A 17 -10.70 -29.57 -30.45
CA ARG A 17 -11.75 -28.86 -29.68
C ARG A 17 -11.39 -28.67 -28.20
N LEU A 18 -10.67 -29.61 -27.59
CA LEU A 18 -10.23 -29.51 -26.20
C LEU A 18 -9.14 -28.44 -25.98
N ARG A 19 -8.26 -28.20 -26.97
CA ARG A 19 -7.23 -27.14 -26.87
C ARG A 19 -7.81 -25.74 -26.89
N THR A 20 -8.88 -25.49 -27.66
CA THR A 20 -9.51 -24.17 -27.75
C THR A 20 -10.25 -23.81 -26.46
N LEU A 21 -10.88 -24.80 -25.82
CA LEU A 21 -11.56 -24.63 -24.52
C LEU A 21 -10.56 -24.37 -23.39
N CYS A 22 -9.44 -25.10 -23.32
CA CYS A 22 -8.37 -24.80 -22.36
C CYS A 22 -7.71 -23.42 -22.60
N ARG A 23 -7.67 -22.94 -23.85
CA ARG A 23 -7.14 -21.61 -24.18
C ARG A 23 -8.11 -20.48 -23.79
N HIS A 24 -9.42 -20.70 -23.90
CA HIS A 24 -10.42 -19.73 -23.42
C HIS A 24 -10.51 -19.72 -21.88
N LEU A 25 -10.42 -20.89 -21.23
CA LEU A 25 -10.37 -20.97 -19.76
C LEU A 25 -9.10 -20.33 -19.17
N ARG A 26 -7.94 -20.42 -19.85
CA ARG A 26 -6.71 -19.68 -19.48
C ARG A 26 -6.76 -18.18 -19.76
N MET A 27 -7.56 -17.73 -20.74
CA MET A 27 -7.72 -16.31 -21.02
C MET A 27 -8.68 -15.62 -20.03
N SER A 28 -9.69 -16.33 -19.50
CA SER A 28 -10.56 -15.78 -18.46
C SER A 28 -9.91 -15.63 -17.08
N SER A 29 -8.80 -16.34 -16.81
CA SER A 29 -8.13 -16.27 -15.50
C SER A 29 -7.09 -15.15 -15.38
N THR A 30 -6.80 -14.40 -16.45
CA THR A 30 -5.69 -13.41 -16.45
C THR A 30 -6.18 -11.96 -16.48
N SER A 31 -7.45 -11.71 -16.82
CA SER A 31 -8.00 -10.34 -16.91
C SER A 31 -8.51 -9.78 -15.58
N ALA A 32 -8.72 -10.61 -14.58
CA ALA A 32 -9.28 -10.20 -13.28
C ALA A 32 -8.26 -9.47 -12.37
N GLU A 33 -6.96 -9.71 -12.53
CA GLU A 33 -5.93 -9.09 -11.67
C GLU A 33 -5.66 -7.61 -12.01
N THR A 34 -5.91 -7.19 -13.26
CA THR A 34 -5.64 -5.82 -13.72
C THR A 34 -6.63 -4.76 -13.23
N ASP A 35 -7.81 -5.16 -12.75
CA ASP A 35 -8.91 -4.25 -12.40
C ASP A 35 -9.17 -4.16 -10.88
N ALA A 36 -8.36 -4.86 -10.08
CA ALA A 36 -8.48 -4.82 -8.63
C ALA A 36 -8.02 -3.46 -8.08
N GLU A 37 -8.86 -2.83 -7.26
CA GLU A 37 -8.58 -1.53 -6.62
C GLU A 37 -7.44 -1.57 -5.61
N ILE A 38 -7.12 -2.77 -5.11
CA ILE A 38 -6.01 -3.04 -4.22
C ILE A 38 -5.41 -4.40 -4.54
N LEU A 39 -4.08 -4.49 -4.54
CA LEU A 39 -3.34 -5.74 -4.75
C LEU A 39 -2.69 -6.13 -3.43
N LEU A 40 -2.89 -7.39 -3.03
CA LEU A 40 -2.41 -7.95 -1.77
C LEU A 40 -1.61 -9.22 -2.09
N GLU A 41 -0.32 -9.22 -1.77
CA GLU A 41 0.57 -10.34 -2.08
C GLU A 41 1.59 -10.56 -0.97
N ILE A 42 2.11 -11.77 -0.84
CA ILE A 42 3.27 -12.06 0.02
C ILE A 42 4.46 -12.39 -0.88
N LYS A 43 5.55 -11.63 -0.74
CA LYS A 43 6.80 -11.85 -1.47
C LYS A 43 7.97 -11.86 -0.49
N ASN A 44 8.72 -12.96 -0.44
CA ASN A 44 9.89 -13.12 0.44
C ASN A 44 9.62 -12.74 1.90
N LYS A 45 8.52 -13.24 2.46
CA LYS A 45 8.03 -12.90 3.81
C LYS A 45 7.59 -11.45 4.03
N VAL A 46 7.43 -10.67 2.96
CA VAL A 46 6.87 -9.32 3.02
C VAL A 46 5.44 -9.35 2.52
N GLY A 47 4.48 -8.98 3.36
CA GLY A 47 3.11 -8.69 2.96
C GLY A 47 3.05 -7.33 2.28
N VAL A 48 2.77 -7.31 0.98
CA VAL A 48 2.76 -6.09 0.17
C VAL A 48 1.32 -5.69 -0.11
N ILE A 49 0.96 -4.49 0.34
CA ILE A 49 -0.29 -3.80 0.05
C ILE A 49 -0.01 -2.75 -1.03
N THR A 50 -0.65 -2.88 -2.18
CA THR A 50 -0.54 -1.92 -3.28
C THR A 50 -1.89 -1.29 -3.57
N LEU A 51 -2.04 0.00 -3.26
CA LEU A 51 -3.23 0.79 -3.61
C LEU A 51 -3.23 1.00 -5.14
N ASN A 52 -4.26 0.53 -5.83
CA ASN A 52 -4.28 0.43 -7.29
C ASN A 52 -5.48 1.17 -7.91
N ARG A 53 -5.65 2.44 -7.56
CA ARG A 53 -6.63 3.36 -8.16
C ARG A 53 -5.94 4.64 -8.66
N PRO A 54 -4.92 4.56 -9.54
CA PRO A 54 -4.06 5.71 -9.86
C PRO A 54 -4.83 6.86 -10.55
N LYS A 55 -5.91 6.54 -11.29
CA LYS A 55 -6.81 7.53 -11.91
C LYS A 55 -7.55 8.38 -10.87
N ALA A 56 -7.83 7.82 -9.69
CA ALA A 56 -8.45 8.49 -8.56
C ALA A 56 -7.42 8.90 -7.49
N LEU A 57 -6.14 9.03 -7.87
CA LEU A 57 -5.03 9.34 -6.95
C LEU A 57 -4.96 8.39 -5.74
N ASN A 58 -5.30 7.12 -5.96
CA ASN A 58 -5.35 6.07 -4.94
C ASN A 58 -6.26 6.41 -3.75
N ALA A 59 -7.34 7.17 -3.98
CA ALA A 59 -8.32 7.49 -2.96
C ALA A 59 -8.90 6.21 -2.32
N LEU A 60 -8.97 6.20 -0.98
CA LEU A 60 -9.40 5.06 -0.18
C LEU A 60 -10.93 4.96 -0.16
N ASN A 61 -11.47 3.82 -0.58
CA ASN A 61 -12.91 3.54 -0.51
C ASN A 61 -13.21 2.37 0.45
N LEU A 62 -14.50 2.13 0.70
CA LEU A 62 -14.95 1.09 1.63
C LEU A 62 -14.50 -0.32 1.20
N ASN A 63 -14.48 -0.60 -0.10
CA ASN A 63 -14.06 -1.90 -0.64
C ASN A 63 -12.59 -2.19 -0.32
N MET A 64 -11.71 -1.21 -0.54
CA MET A 64 -10.30 -1.30 -0.19
C MET A 64 -10.11 -1.51 1.32
N ILE A 65 -10.82 -0.76 2.17
CA ILE A 65 -10.77 -0.92 3.63
C ILE A 65 -11.13 -2.36 4.04
N ARG A 66 -12.22 -2.89 3.50
CA ARG A 66 -12.73 -4.25 3.78
C ARG A 66 -11.80 -5.36 3.29
N GLN A 67 -10.99 -5.10 2.28
CA GLN A 67 -9.96 -6.04 1.83
C GLN A 67 -8.69 -5.94 2.68
N MET A 68 -8.27 -4.73 3.05
CA MET A 68 -7.06 -4.49 3.84
C MET A 68 -7.16 -5.00 5.27
N TYR A 69 -8.25 -4.64 5.96
CA TYR A 69 -8.40 -4.91 7.38
C TYR A 69 -8.22 -6.39 7.77
N PRO A 70 -8.96 -7.36 7.17
CA PRO A 70 -8.80 -8.76 7.53
C PRO A 70 -7.43 -9.32 7.14
N VAL A 71 -6.82 -8.82 6.06
CA VAL A 71 -5.49 -9.26 5.63
C VAL A 71 -4.41 -8.78 6.60
N LEU A 72 -4.51 -7.54 7.10
CA LEU A 72 -3.60 -7.06 8.15
C LEU A 72 -3.71 -7.89 9.42
N GLN A 73 -4.92 -8.19 9.87
CA GLN A 73 -5.12 -9.05 11.05
C GLN A 73 -4.54 -10.44 10.85
N LYS A 74 -4.71 -11.02 9.66
CA LYS A 74 -4.14 -12.32 9.30
C LYS A 74 -2.61 -12.26 9.28
N TRP A 75 -2.03 -11.27 8.61
CA TRP A 75 -0.57 -11.14 8.49
C TRP A 75 0.11 -10.85 9.83
N ASP A 76 -0.56 -10.19 10.77
CA ASP A 76 0.03 -9.86 12.06
C ASP A 76 0.38 -11.09 12.92
N VAL A 77 -0.32 -12.21 12.68
CA VAL A 77 -0.12 -13.47 13.41
C VAL A 77 0.47 -14.58 12.53
N ASP A 78 0.76 -14.28 11.26
CA ASP A 78 1.25 -15.27 10.29
C ASP A 78 2.79 -15.31 10.32
N PRO A 79 3.42 -16.43 10.75
CA PRO A 79 4.88 -16.55 10.76
C PRO A 79 5.52 -16.50 9.36
N ALA A 80 4.72 -16.63 8.29
CA ALA A 80 5.18 -16.43 6.92
C ALA A 80 5.38 -14.94 6.57
N VAL A 81 4.87 -14.00 7.38
CA VAL A 81 5.00 -12.56 7.16
C VAL A 81 5.86 -11.95 8.28
N SER A 82 7.01 -11.40 7.91
CA SER A 82 7.94 -10.74 8.83
C SER A 82 7.90 -9.21 8.72
N LEU A 83 7.24 -8.69 7.69
CA LEU A 83 7.14 -7.26 7.40
C LEU A 83 5.87 -6.99 6.59
N VAL A 84 5.19 -5.88 6.87
CA VAL A 84 4.14 -5.35 6.00
C VAL A 84 4.62 -4.07 5.32
N LEU A 85 4.46 -4.00 4.01
CA LEU A 85 4.78 -2.83 3.18
C LEU A 85 3.51 -2.32 2.52
N ILE A 86 3.23 -1.02 2.62
CA ILE A 86 2.19 -0.36 1.83
C ILE A 86 2.79 0.63 0.83
N LYS A 87 2.28 0.62 -0.40
CA LYS A 87 2.62 1.56 -1.47
C LYS A 87 1.40 1.87 -2.36
N GLY A 88 1.46 2.97 -3.11
CA GLY A 88 0.49 3.27 -4.17
C GLY A 88 1.05 2.97 -5.56
N THR A 89 0.19 2.65 -6.53
CA THR A 89 0.58 2.60 -7.94
C THR A 89 0.68 3.99 -8.56
N GLY A 90 1.53 4.10 -9.57
CA GLY A 90 1.81 5.35 -10.28
C GLY A 90 2.75 6.29 -9.52
N ASP A 91 3.08 7.40 -10.16
CA ASP A 91 4.10 8.35 -9.67
C ASP A 91 3.51 9.59 -8.97
N ARG A 92 2.18 9.74 -8.99
CA ARG A 92 1.51 10.98 -8.56
C ARG A 92 1.08 10.98 -7.11
N ALA A 93 0.58 9.84 -6.61
CA ALA A 93 -0.02 9.76 -5.29
C ALA A 93 0.25 8.41 -4.64
N PHE A 94 0.60 8.46 -3.36
CA PHE A 94 0.48 7.30 -2.49
C PHE A 94 -1.00 7.05 -2.22
N CYS A 95 -1.69 8.04 -1.65
CA CYS A 95 -3.13 8.07 -1.40
C CYS A 95 -3.55 9.52 -1.09
N ALA A 96 -4.47 10.06 -1.89
CA ALA A 96 -4.93 11.45 -1.76
C ALA A 96 -6.04 11.68 -0.71
N GLY A 97 -6.46 10.64 0.01
CA GLY A 97 -7.48 10.71 1.05
C GLY A 97 -8.57 9.65 0.88
N GLY A 98 -9.61 9.73 1.71
CA GLY A 98 -10.82 8.93 1.50
C GLY A 98 -11.61 9.40 0.28
N ASP A 99 -12.42 8.52 -0.29
CA ASP A 99 -13.37 8.83 -1.37
C ASP A 99 -14.57 9.64 -0.83
N VAL A 100 -14.29 10.84 -0.32
CA VAL A 100 -15.23 11.72 0.38
C VAL A 100 -16.39 12.17 -0.48
N ARG A 101 -16.26 12.12 -1.81
CA ARG A 101 -17.36 12.44 -2.72
C ARG A 101 -18.48 11.41 -2.61
N ALA A 102 -18.14 10.13 -2.66
CA ALA A 102 -19.13 9.05 -2.52
C ALA A 102 -19.82 9.12 -1.14
N ILE A 103 -19.06 9.45 -0.10
CA ILE A 103 -19.56 9.61 1.27
C ILE A 103 -20.50 10.81 1.40
N ALA A 104 -20.14 11.95 0.82
CA ALA A 104 -20.97 13.15 0.83
C ALA A 104 -22.29 12.94 0.08
N GLU A 105 -22.27 12.23 -1.05
CA GLU A 105 -23.47 11.86 -1.81
C GLU A 105 -24.38 10.90 -1.03
N ALA A 106 -23.80 9.93 -0.30
CA ALA A 106 -24.54 9.02 0.56
C ALA A 106 -25.16 9.75 1.77
N GLY A 107 -24.40 10.67 2.39
CA GLY A 107 -24.87 11.48 3.51
C GLY A 107 -26.08 12.36 3.16
N LYS A 108 -26.11 12.95 1.96
CA LYS A 108 -27.27 13.71 1.46
C LYS A 108 -28.55 12.88 1.34
N LYS A 109 -28.41 11.57 1.13
CA LYS A 109 -29.53 10.62 1.00
C LYS A 109 -29.97 10.04 2.35
N GLY A 110 -29.31 10.42 3.46
CA GLY A 110 -29.57 9.87 4.78
C GLY A 110 -29.09 8.43 4.96
N ASP A 111 -28.15 7.96 4.12
CA ASP A 111 -27.64 6.60 4.17
C ASP A 111 -26.71 6.39 5.37
N SER A 112 -26.80 5.21 5.98
CA SER A 112 -25.88 4.72 7.00
C SER A 112 -24.44 4.52 6.50
N LEU A 113 -24.23 4.44 5.19
CA LEU A 113 -22.94 4.18 4.55
C LEU A 113 -21.82 5.12 5.04
N THR A 114 -22.12 6.39 5.29
CA THR A 114 -21.16 7.36 5.83
C THR A 114 -20.62 6.92 7.20
N LYS A 115 -21.49 6.47 8.10
CA LYS A 115 -21.09 6.00 9.44
C LYS A 115 -20.29 4.71 9.36
N VAL A 116 -20.68 3.81 8.45
CA VAL A 116 -19.98 2.54 8.23
C VAL A 116 -18.58 2.80 7.70
N PHE A 117 -18.42 3.69 6.74
CA PHE A 117 -17.11 4.05 6.18
C PHE A 117 -16.15 4.55 7.25
N PHE A 118 -16.51 5.60 8.00
CA PHE A 118 -15.61 6.15 9.00
C PHE A 118 -15.32 5.17 10.13
N LYS A 119 -16.30 4.35 10.54
CA LYS A 119 -16.08 3.30 11.55
C LYS A 119 -15.03 2.30 11.08
N GLU A 120 -15.19 1.76 9.86
CA GLU A 120 -14.27 0.76 9.33
C GLU A 120 -12.89 1.35 9.00
N GLU A 121 -12.83 2.60 8.53
CA GLU A 121 -11.57 3.33 8.31
C GLU A 121 -10.80 3.52 9.62
N TYR A 122 -11.47 3.97 10.68
CA TYR A 122 -10.81 4.20 11.97
C TYR A 122 -10.36 2.88 12.63
N MET A 123 -11.12 1.78 12.44
CA MET A 123 -10.67 0.44 12.85
C MET A 123 -9.40 0.03 12.11
N LEU A 124 -9.31 0.30 10.81
CA LEU A 124 -8.11 0.06 10.01
C LEU A 124 -6.93 0.91 10.48
N ASN A 125 -7.12 2.21 10.75
CA ASN A 125 -6.06 3.07 11.26
C ASN A 125 -5.54 2.58 12.63
N TYR A 126 -6.45 2.16 13.51
CA TYR A 126 -6.09 1.58 14.80
C TYR A 126 -5.30 0.27 14.66
N ALA A 127 -5.72 -0.62 13.75
CA ALA A 127 -5.00 -1.85 13.46
C ALA A 127 -3.57 -1.58 12.97
N ILE A 128 -3.38 -0.59 12.08
CA ILE A 128 -2.04 -0.18 11.63
C ILE A 128 -1.19 0.34 12.81
N GLY A 129 -1.80 1.13 13.70
CA GLY A 129 -1.12 1.69 14.88
C GLY A 129 -0.77 0.69 15.98
N THR A 130 -1.37 -0.50 15.97
CA THR A 130 -1.21 -1.53 17.02
C THR A 130 -0.61 -2.84 16.51
N LEU A 131 -0.26 -2.89 15.22
CA LEU A 131 0.36 -4.03 14.55
C LEU A 131 1.68 -4.42 15.25
N GLN A 132 1.84 -5.71 15.57
CA GLN A 132 3.10 -6.22 16.13
C GLN A 132 4.14 -6.45 15.04
N THR A 133 3.68 -6.89 13.88
CA THR A 133 4.50 -7.04 12.68
C THR A 133 4.96 -5.66 12.20
N PRO A 134 6.25 -5.45 11.91
CA PRO A 134 6.73 -4.14 11.49
C PRO A 134 6.03 -3.67 10.20
N TYR A 135 5.50 -2.44 10.24
CA TYR A 135 4.78 -1.81 9.14
C TYR A 135 5.58 -0.66 8.53
N VAL A 136 5.78 -0.71 7.20
CA VAL A 136 6.50 0.28 6.41
C VAL A 136 5.54 0.92 5.41
N ALA A 137 5.36 2.24 5.50
CA ALA A 137 4.61 3.03 4.53
C ALA A 137 5.55 3.75 3.58
N PHE A 138 5.44 3.44 2.29
CA PHE A 138 6.18 4.11 1.24
C PHE A 138 5.33 5.23 0.61
N ILE A 139 5.49 6.45 1.14
CA ILE A 139 4.60 7.59 0.88
C ILE A 139 5.09 8.47 -0.28
N ASN A 140 5.38 7.85 -1.43
CA ASN A 140 5.82 8.55 -2.64
C ASN A 140 4.64 9.23 -3.37
N GLY A 141 4.70 10.55 -3.50
CA GLY A 141 3.64 11.37 -4.09
C GLY A 141 2.69 11.97 -3.04
N ILE A 142 1.50 12.37 -3.47
CA ILE A 142 0.46 12.92 -2.60
C ILE A 142 0.06 11.93 -1.49
N THR A 143 0.07 12.40 -0.24
CA THR A 143 -0.33 11.68 0.98
C THR A 143 -1.18 12.62 1.82
N MET A 144 -2.51 12.52 1.71
CA MET A 144 -3.45 13.42 2.39
C MET A 144 -4.59 12.65 3.05
N GLY A 145 -5.19 13.20 4.11
CA GLY A 145 -6.35 12.63 4.82
C GLY A 145 -6.22 11.14 5.12
N GLY A 146 -7.14 10.32 4.60
CA GLY A 146 -7.07 8.85 4.72
C GLY A 146 -5.70 8.25 4.35
N GLY A 147 -4.95 8.81 3.40
CA GLY A 147 -3.58 8.39 3.10
C GLY A 147 -2.57 8.66 4.22
N VAL A 148 -2.78 9.73 4.99
CA VAL A 148 -2.05 9.97 6.24
C VAL A 148 -2.45 8.91 7.27
N GLY A 149 -3.75 8.59 7.40
CA GLY A 149 -4.25 7.52 8.27
C GLY A 149 -3.66 6.13 7.97
N LEU A 150 -3.35 5.84 6.71
CA LEU A 150 -2.69 4.58 6.30
C LEU A 150 -1.17 4.55 6.54
N SER A 151 -0.56 5.66 6.95
CA SER A 151 0.90 5.78 7.02
C SER A 151 1.43 6.26 8.37
N VAL A 152 0.86 7.33 8.92
CA VAL A 152 1.39 8.02 10.11
C VAL A 152 1.47 7.12 11.34
N HIS A 153 0.54 6.16 11.46
CA HIS A 153 0.46 5.21 12.57
C HIS A 153 1.39 4.01 12.45
N GLY A 154 1.95 3.76 11.26
CA GLY A 154 2.89 2.66 11.05
C GLY A 154 4.15 2.80 11.91
N ARG A 155 5.09 1.84 11.83
CA ARG A 155 6.38 2.01 12.51
C ARG A 155 7.34 2.86 11.70
N PHE A 156 7.40 2.61 10.39
CA PHE A 156 8.29 3.29 9.45
C PHE A 156 7.49 3.98 8.34
N ARG A 157 7.90 5.22 8.03
CA ARG A 157 7.37 6.04 6.93
C ARG A 157 8.54 6.55 6.10
N VAL A 158 8.56 6.19 4.83
CA VAL A 158 9.63 6.53 3.89
C VAL A 158 9.08 7.54 2.88
N ALA A 159 9.56 8.78 2.97
CA ALA A 159 9.25 9.85 2.03
C ALA A 159 10.27 9.91 0.89
N THR A 160 9.87 10.57 -0.19
CA THR A 160 10.71 10.92 -1.35
C THR A 160 10.61 12.41 -1.65
N GLU A 161 11.39 12.90 -2.60
CA GLU A 161 11.28 14.27 -3.10
C GLU A 161 9.89 14.59 -3.69
N ARG A 162 9.09 13.57 -4.02
CA ARG A 162 7.73 13.71 -4.55
C ARG A 162 6.66 13.73 -3.48
N THR A 163 6.99 13.40 -2.22
CA THR A 163 6.00 13.34 -1.15
C THR A 163 5.36 14.71 -0.92
N VAL A 164 4.03 14.75 -0.88
CA VAL A 164 3.27 15.96 -0.50
C VAL A 164 2.29 15.57 0.60
N PHE A 165 2.58 16.01 1.82
CA PHE A 165 1.76 15.77 3.00
C PHE A 165 0.83 16.95 3.27
N ALA A 166 -0.44 16.67 3.58
CA ALA A 166 -1.36 17.65 4.17
C ALA A 166 -2.56 16.96 4.85
N MET A 167 -3.19 17.69 5.79
CA MET A 167 -4.50 17.37 6.37
C MET A 167 -5.47 18.50 6.02
N PRO A 168 -6.04 18.53 4.80
CA PRO A 168 -6.84 19.65 4.30
C PRO A 168 -8.34 19.58 4.69
N GLU A 169 -8.71 18.75 5.66
CA GLU A 169 -10.11 18.44 6.01
C GLU A 169 -10.91 19.69 6.43
N THR A 170 -10.26 20.67 7.06
CA THR A 170 -10.91 21.93 7.47
C THR A 170 -11.43 22.74 6.28
N ALA A 171 -10.81 22.61 5.10
CA ALA A 171 -11.24 23.31 3.89
C ALA A 171 -12.54 22.73 3.28
N ILE A 172 -12.93 21.51 3.66
CA ILE A 172 -14.16 20.84 3.20
C ILE A 172 -15.22 20.72 4.29
N GLY A 173 -15.05 21.44 5.42
CA GLY A 173 -15.99 21.40 6.55
C GLY A 173 -15.92 20.12 7.38
N LEU A 174 -14.78 19.41 7.33
CA LEU A 174 -14.46 18.28 8.19
C LEU A 174 -13.34 18.69 9.16
N PHE A 175 -12.82 17.76 9.95
CA PHE A 175 -11.67 17.94 10.84
C PHE A 175 -10.60 16.90 10.52
N PRO A 176 -9.31 17.12 10.87
CA PRO A 176 -8.25 16.14 10.69
C PRO A 176 -8.51 14.85 11.47
N ASP A 177 -9.16 13.91 10.79
CA ASP A 177 -9.64 12.63 11.29
C ASP A 177 -8.56 11.55 11.16
N VAL A 178 -8.94 10.28 11.04
CA VAL A 178 -8.04 9.12 10.84
C VAL A 178 -6.85 9.08 11.81
N GLY A 179 -7.05 9.55 13.04
CA GLY A 179 -6.00 9.64 14.07
C GLY A 179 -5.15 10.91 14.03
N GLY A 180 -5.53 11.94 13.27
CA GLY A 180 -4.91 13.27 13.28
C GLY A 180 -4.87 13.88 14.67
N GLY A 181 -5.93 13.70 15.47
CA GLY A 181 -5.96 14.07 16.90
C GLY A 181 -4.95 13.33 17.79
N TYR A 182 -4.38 12.21 17.32
CA TYR A 182 -3.27 11.53 17.98
C TYR A 182 -1.92 12.01 17.45
N ALA A 183 -1.73 12.01 16.13
CA ALA A 183 -0.44 12.26 15.50
C ALA A 183 -0.02 13.73 15.51
N LEU A 184 -0.93 14.65 15.20
CA LEU A 184 -0.59 16.08 15.04
C LEU A 184 -0.17 16.72 16.38
N PRO A 185 -0.86 16.52 17.52
CA PRO A 185 -0.44 17.13 18.79
C PRO A 185 0.92 16.64 19.30
N ARG A 186 1.43 15.51 18.79
CA ARG A 186 2.73 14.92 19.15
C ARG A 186 3.89 15.46 18.31
N MET A 187 3.61 16.30 17.31
CA MET A 187 4.64 17.00 16.55
C MET A 187 5.31 18.08 17.39
N LYS A 188 6.53 18.47 16.99
CA LYS A 188 7.34 19.46 17.71
C LYS A 188 6.59 20.79 17.87
N GLY A 189 6.48 21.27 19.11
CA GLY A 189 5.89 22.56 19.44
C GLY A 189 4.42 22.66 19.06
N LYS A 190 4.08 23.63 18.20
CA LYS A 190 2.71 23.86 17.70
C LYS A 190 2.55 23.54 16.21
N LEU A 191 3.53 22.85 15.62
CA LEU A 191 3.52 22.52 14.20
C LEU A 191 2.26 21.73 13.81
N GLY A 192 1.90 20.69 14.57
CA GLY A 192 0.72 19.91 14.24
C GLY A 192 -0.59 20.70 14.34
N LEU A 193 -0.70 21.64 15.27
CA LEU A 193 -1.85 22.55 15.35
C LEU A 193 -1.93 23.46 14.12
N TYR A 194 -0.79 24.01 13.68
CA TYR A 194 -0.71 24.80 12.45
C TYR A 194 -1.13 23.98 11.23
N LEU A 195 -0.58 22.77 11.07
CA LEU A 195 -0.91 21.89 9.95
C LEU A 195 -2.40 21.48 9.97
N ALA A 196 -2.95 21.17 11.15
CA ALA A 196 -4.35 20.79 11.34
C ALA A 196 -5.33 21.90 10.93
N LEU A 197 -5.05 23.14 11.32
CA LEU A 197 -5.97 24.26 11.09
C LEU A 197 -5.87 24.81 9.67
N THR A 198 -4.65 24.89 9.13
CA THR A 198 -4.39 25.56 7.85
C THR A 198 -4.39 24.62 6.65
N GLY A 199 -4.27 23.30 6.85
CA GLY A 199 -4.09 22.35 5.76
C GLY A 199 -2.80 22.58 4.96
N HIS A 200 -1.78 23.21 5.56
CA HIS A 200 -0.53 23.53 4.89
C HIS A 200 0.17 22.27 4.35
N ARG A 201 0.77 22.41 3.16
CA ARG A 201 1.41 21.31 2.43
C ARG A 201 2.90 21.26 2.75
N LEU A 202 3.34 20.17 3.37
CA LEU A 202 4.76 19.84 3.48
C LEU A 202 5.18 19.05 2.23
N LYS A 203 6.37 19.34 1.71
CA LYS A 203 6.88 18.70 0.48
C LYS A 203 8.25 18.08 0.70
N GLY A 204 8.48 16.94 0.07
CA GLY A 204 9.80 16.32 0.01
C GLY A 204 10.42 16.12 1.39
N TYR A 205 11.62 16.67 1.58
CA TYR A 205 12.39 16.54 2.82
C TYR A 205 11.72 17.20 4.03
N ASP A 206 10.86 18.22 3.83
CA ASP A 206 10.15 18.89 4.93
C ASP A 206 9.23 17.90 5.67
N VAL A 207 8.72 16.89 4.98
CA VAL A 207 7.89 15.83 5.57
C VAL A 207 8.70 15.02 6.59
N LYS A 208 9.97 14.75 6.30
CA LYS A 208 10.89 14.11 7.25
C LYS A 208 11.31 15.09 8.35
N HIS A 209 11.65 16.32 8.00
CA HIS A 209 12.07 17.33 8.97
C HIS A 209 10.99 17.65 10.01
N ALA A 210 9.72 17.67 9.60
CA ALA A 210 8.56 17.83 10.45
C ALA A 210 8.27 16.64 11.39
N GLY A 211 8.92 15.49 11.17
CA GLY A 211 8.67 14.26 11.91
C GLY A 211 7.47 13.44 11.43
N VAL A 212 6.87 13.80 10.28
CA VAL A 212 5.83 12.97 9.64
C VAL A 212 6.47 11.70 9.09
N ALA A 213 7.50 11.84 8.26
CA ALA A 213 8.27 10.71 7.75
C ALA A 213 9.46 10.40 8.67
N THR A 214 9.76 9.12 8.83
CA THR A 214 10.96 8.66 9.57
C THR A 214 12.21 8.66 8.72
N HIS A 215 12.06 8.36 7.43
CA HIS A 215 13.15 8.16 6.50
C HIS A 215 12.86 8.94 5.21
N PHE A 216 13.92 9.26 4.49
CA PHE A 216 13.86 9.93 3.20
C PHE A 216 14.81 9.24 2.24
N VAL A 217 14.31 8.89 1.05
CA VAL A 217 15.09 8.30 -0.04
C VAL A 217 14.72 8.98 -1.36
N THR A 218 15.64 9.04 -2.32
CA THR A 218 15.30 9.55 -3.65
C THR A 218 14.41 8.55 -4.38
N SER A 219 13.41 9.01 -5.13
CA SER A 219 12.47 8.10 -5.81
C SER A 219 13.14 7.14 -6.81
N GLU A 220 14.29 7.53 -7.36
CA GLU A 220 15.11 6.69 -8.26
C GLU A 220 15.65 5.43 -7.57
N LYS A 221 16.02 5.52 -6.28
CA LYS A 221 16.59 4.40 -5.53
C LYS A 221 15.55 3.37 -5.09
N VAL A 222 14.27 3.72 -5.19
CA VAL A 222 13.13 2.89 -4.75
C VAL A 222 12.95 1.67 -5.63
N PHE A 223 13.26 1.78 -6.92
CA PHE A 223 13.11 0.70 -7.89
C PHE A 223 14.35 -0.21 -7.97
N ILE A 224 15.47 0.19 -7.36
CA ILE A 224 16.76 -0.48 -7.52
C ILE A 224 17.04 -1.52 -6.43
N THR A 225 16.38 -1.43 -5.27
CA THR A 225 16.41 -2.51 -4.28
C THR A 225 15.19 -3.41 -4.50
N PRO A 226 15.28 -4.51 -5.26
CA PRO A 226 14.28 -5.55 -5.10
C PRO A 226 14.36 -5.97 -3.63
N PHE A 227 13.24 -5.87 -2.90
CA PHE A 227 13.09 -6.48 -1.58
C PHE A 227 13.31 -8.02 -1.61
N ASN A 228 13.73 -8.58 -2.76
CA ASN A 228 14.22 -9.96 -2.94
C ASN A 228 15.55 -10.23 -2.23
N THR A 229 16.39 -9.22 -2.00
CA THR A 229 17.54 -9.41 -1.12
C THR A 229 17.06 -9.18 0.30
N ALA A 230 16.60 -10.25 0.95
CA ALA A 230 16.76 -10.35 2.38
C ALA A 230 18.20 -9.90 2.67
N CYS A 231 18.37 -8.76 3.33
CA CYS A 231 19.68 -8.36 3.81
C CYS A 231 20.16 -9.53 4.68
N GLN A 232 21.11 -10.31 4.16
CA GLN A 232 21.95 -11.17 4.98
C GLN A 232 22.82 -10.22 5.79
N CYS A 233 22.24 -9.65 6.84
CA CYS A 233 23.00 -9.06 7.90
C CYS A 233 23.66 -10.23 8.61
N GLU A 234 24.92 -10.52 8.30
CA GLU A 234 25.74 -11.33 9.19
C GLU A 234 25.70 -10.67 10.57
N VAL A 235 25.21 -11.43 11.55
CA VAL A 235 25.16 -10.99 12.94
C VAL A 235 26.60 -10.95 13.42
N ASP A 236 27.19 -9.75 13.46
CA ASP A 236 28.49 -9.57 14.08
C ASP A 236 28.31 -9.70 15.60
N ASN A 237 28.69 -10.86 16.15
CA ASN A 237 28.42 -11.29 17.53
C ASN A 237 29.11 -10.42 18.62
N ASN A 238 29.80 -9.35 18.23
CA ASN A 238 30.58 -8.50 19.12
C ASN A 238 29.91 -7.16 19.48
N ASN A 239 28.75 -6.80 18.92
CA ASN A 239 28.05 -5.58 19.34
C ASN A 239 26.51 -5.61 19.10
N PRO A 240 25.68 -5.90 20.12
CA PRO A 240 24.24 -6.14 19.97
C PRO A 240 23.36 -4.90 19.73
N THR A 241 23.94 -3.71 19.50
CA THR A 241 23.18 -2.44 19.36
C THR A 241 23.00 -1.93 17.92
N SER A 242 23.61 -2.57 16.92
CA SER A 242 23.62 -2.09 15.52
C SER A 242 22.40 -2.47 14.67
N THR A 243 21.52 -3.35 15.14
CA THR A 243 20.49 -4.01 14.31
C THR A 243 19.38 -3.09 13.78
N HIS A 244 19.19 -1.89 14.33
CA HIS A 244 18.12 -0.98 13.90
C HIS A 244 18.50 0.00 12.78
N GLN A 245 19.79 0.15 12.44
CA GLN A 245 20.25 1.12 11.43
C GLN A 245 20.44 0.54 10.02
N HIS A 246 20.50 -0.78 9.86
CA HIS A 246 20.96 -1.41 8.61
C HIS A 246 19.90 -1.72 7.55
N LEU A 247 18.60 -1.55 7.85
CA LEU A 247 17.56 -1.74 6.83
C LEU A 247 17.59 -0.70 5.70
N PHE A 248 18.27 0.44 5.89
CA PHE A 248 18.29 1.54 4.92
C PHE A 248 19.64 2.27 4.77
N THR A 249 20.71 1.84 5.44
CA THR A 249 22.06 2.39 5.24
C THR A 249 22.89 1.49 4.32
N ALA A 250 22.50 1.43 3.04
CA ALA A 250 23.42 1.07 1.97
C ALA A 250 24.01 2.37 1.38
N SER A 251 24.94 2.96 2.11
CA SER A 251 25.97 3.86 1.60
C SER A 251 27.17 3.60 2.51
N SER A 252 28.39 3.33 2.05
CA SER A 252 29.11 4.05 0.99
C SER A 252 30.52 3.46 0.85
N SER A 253 30.64 2.18 0.49
CA SER A 253 31.95 1.50 0.38
C SER A 253 32.11 0.67 -0.89
N CYS A 254 31.28 0.91 -1.91
CA CYS A 254 31.45 0.33 -3.23
C CYS A 254 31.50 1.44 -4.31
N CYS A 255 32.34 2.44 -4.06
CA CYS A 255 32.87 3.35 -5.07
C CYS A 255 34.27 3.77 -4.59
N LEU A 256 35.28 2.97 -4.97
CA LEU A 256 36.72 3.27 -4.96
C LEU A 256 37.39 3.56 -3.59
N CYS A 257 38.29 2.64 -3.23
CA CYS A 257 39.30 2.67 -2.15
C CYS A 257 38.80 2.58 -0.70
#